data_AF-A0A1C7MGH5-F1
#
_entry.id   AF-A0A1C7MGH5-F1
#
_cell.length_a   1.000
_cell.length_b   1.000
_cell.length_c   1.000
_cell.angle_alpha   90.00
_cell.angle_beta   90.00
_cell.angle_gamma   90.00
#
_symmetry.space_group_name_H-M   'P 1'
#
loop_
_entity.id
_entity.type
_entity.pdbx_description
1 polymer ?
#
loop_
_entity_poly.entity_id
_entity_poly.type
_entity_poly.pdbx_seq_one_letter_code
_entity_poly.pdbx_strand_id
1 'polypeptide(L)'
;MDAIRVEGVLCGKSGNTHFGTLHLTAHHLIFAYDEEGKEEMWVPYPLISLVSRMPMSLQGSCPLTVHTRTFETISLSFASEKDAIDVFDSVKELTVATTVTQLYAFFYVPNPPFSAQNGWSLYSPEKSSGGWASAHARSPGGSPISIKTTLHTSFLPHTPPAWWSLRELATRRCNMHRNTAVNAGYLSSHTSTGRTMYGACETGTITRSSQPMVGLKNNRSIQDEKLIEAIFQTHHAPESRVISGPIYGATATNHHRRPADHKRDGEHREGRRTENMDHYKEAKKAYLGIDHIHVMRESLAKVVEALRETEMAIPAIAGTAEDLSGGSVLLPVLDRQTLRRSGWLKHISAIMEGTLLIVRNVHVNSSHVLIHCSDGWDRTAQLSSLSQLCLDPYYRTVRGFQVLVEKDWLSFGH
;
A
#
# COMPACT_ATOMS: atom_id res chain seq x y z
N MET A 1 14.05 -11.13 29.29
CA MET A 1 12.93 -12.03 29.58
C MET A 1 13.41 -13.43 29.30
N ASP A 2 13.35 -14.30 30.30
CA ASP A 2 13.61 -15.71 30.09
C ASP A 2 12.58 -16.29 29.12
N ALA A 3 13.00 -17.19 28.25
CA ALA A 3 12.12 -17.80 27.25
C ALA A 3 11.03 -18.62 27.97
N ILE A 4 9.77 -18.23 27.79
CA ILE A 4 8.65 -19.03 28.31
C ILE A 4 8.53 -20.28 27.43
N ARG A 5 8.50 -21.44 28.08
CA ARG A 5 8.26 -22.75 27.47
C ARG A 5 7.09 -23.39 28.20
N VAL A 6 6.05 -23.76 27.44
CA VAL A 6 4.86 -24.44 27.98
C VAL A 6 4.61 -25.69 27.16
N GLU A 7 4.61 -26.84 27.82
CA GLU A 7 4.40 -28.16 27.20
C GLU A 7 2.93 -28.57 27.24
N GLY A 8 2.54 -29.53 26.40
CA GLY A 8 1.17 -30.06 26.38
C GLY A 8 0.12 -29.06 25.92
N VAL A 9 0.51 -28.09 25.10
CA VAL A 9 -0.39 -27.07 24.55
C VAL A 9 -1.10 -27.65 23.32
N LEU A 10 -2.42 -27.55 23.28
CA LEU A 10 -3.21 -27.96 22.12
C LEU A 10 -3.34 -26.78 21.16
N CYS A 11 -2.76 -26.90 19.96
CA CYS A 11 -2.82 -25.89 18.90
C CYS A 11 -3.83 -26.28 17.82
N GLY A 12 -4.84 -25.43 17.62
CA GLY A 12 -5.78 -25.48 16.51
C GLY A 12 -5.39 -24.49 15.40
N LYS A 13 -5.21 -24.97 14.18
CA LYS A 13 -4.98 -24.12 12.98
C LYS A 13 -5.64 -24.76 11.76
N SER A 14 -6.37 -23.94 10.97
CA SER A 14 -7.02 -24.36 9.72
C SER A 14 -7.87 -25.63 9.84
N GLY A 15 -8.57 -25.77 10.98
CA GLY A 15 -9.44 -26.91 11.26
C GLY A 15 -8.77 -28.16 11.84
N ASN A 16 -7.43 -28.21 11.92
CA ASN A 16 -6.69 -29.31 12.51
C ASN A 16 -6.21 -28.95 13.92
N THR A 17 -6.15 -29.94 14.81
CA THR A 17 -5.66 -29.77 16.19
C THR A 17 -4.50 -30.71 16.48
N HIS A 18 -3.43 -30.17 17.06
CA HIS A 18 -2.23 -30.93 17.38
C HIS A 18 -1.70 -30.55 18.76
N PHE A 19 -1.17 -31.51 19.49
CA PHE A 19 -0.41 -31.26 20.72
C PHE A 19 1.04 -30.87 20.39
N GLY A 20 1.63 -30.09 21.29
CA GLY A 20 2.98 -29.61 21.14
C GLY A 20 3.44 -28.75 22.30
N THR A 21 4.62 -28.16 22.11
CA THR A 21 5.26 -27.24 23.04
C THR A 21 5.31 -25.83 22.47
N LEU A 22 4.86 -24.87 23.26
CA LEU A 22 4.91 -23.45 22.94
C LEU A 22 6.20 -22.83 23.50
N HIS A 23 6.93 -22.12 22.64
CA HIS A 23 8.12 -21.36 22.99
C HIS A 23 7.91 -19.89 22.64
N LEU A 24 8.11 -19.00 23.62
CA LEU A 24 8.12 -17.56 23.40
C LEU A 24 9.56 -17.04 23.42
N THR A 25 9.96 -16.40 22.33
CA THR A 25 11.27 -15.75 22.18
C THR A 25 11.10 -14.24 22.22
N ALA A 26 12.18 -13.46 22.04
CA ALA A 26 12.06 -12.00 21.99
C ALA A 26 11.26 -11.47 20.78
N HIS A 27 11.09 -12.26 19.72
CA HIS A 27 10.51 -11.78 18.45
C HIS A 27 9.45 -12.70 17.83
N HIS A 28 9.35 -13.94 18.31
CA HIS A 28 8.48 -14.98 17.75
C HIS A 28 7.78 -15.77 18.84
N LEU A 29 6.52 -16.09 18.57
CA LEU A 29 5.83 -17.24 19.14
C LEU A 29 6.13 -18.45 18.26
N ILE A 30 6.68 -19.51 18.83
CA ILE A 30 7.07 -20.73 18.13
C ILE A 30 6.29 -21.90 18.74
N PHE A 31 5.66 -22.71 17.90
CA PHE A 31 4.96 -23.92 18.32
C PHE A 31 5.65 -25.14 17.69
N ALA A 32 6.23 -25.99 18.53
CA ALA A 32 6.83 -27.25 18.13
C ALA A 32 5.79 -28.37 18.31
N TYR A 33 5.49 -29.08 17.22
CA TYR A 33 4.53 -30.20 17.25
C TYR A 33 5.16 -31.44 17.87
N ASP A 34 4.37 -32.23 18.61
CA ASP A 34 4.84 -33.52 19.15
C ASP A 34 4.97 -34.60 18.06
N GLU A 35 4.33 -34.40 16.91
CA GLU A 35 4.39 -35.28 15.74
C GLU A 35 5.79 -35.24 15.08
N GLU A 36 6.46 -36.39 15.01
CA GLU A 36 7.76 -36.49 14.35
C GLU A 36 7.67 -36.10 12.86
N GLY A 37 8.62 -35.27 12.41
CA GLY A 37 8.74 -34.85 11.01
C GLY A 37 7.90 -33.62 10.63
N LYS A 38 7.12 -33.05 11.55
CA LYS A 38 6.37 -31.83 11.31
C LYS A 38 7.19 -30.59 11.64
N GLU A 39 7.26 -29.65 10.71
CA GLU A 39 7.99 -28.40 10.91
C GLU A 39 7.32 -27.53 11.96
N GLU A 40 8.13 -26.83 12.76
CA GLU A 40 7.66 -25.88 13.76
C GLU A 40 6.88 -24.73 13.12
N MET A 41 5.84 -24.26 13.80
CA MET A 41 5.10 -23.08 13.38
C MET A 41 5.67 -21.83 14.04
N TRP A 42 6.15 -20.88 13.22
CA TRP A 42 6.74 -19.62 13.68
C TRP A 42 5.82 -18.44 13.37
N VAL A 43 5.46 -17.69 14.40
CA VAL A 43 4.60 -16.50 14.30
C VAL A 43 5.38 -15.29 14.84
N PRO A 44 5.88 -14.41 13.95
CA PRO A 44 6.49 -13.16 14.36
C PRO A 44 5.46 -12.27 15.07
N TYR A 45 5.85 -11.64 16.19
CA TYR A 45 4.93 -10.75 16.91
C TYR A 45 4.37 -9.61 16.04
N PRO A 46 5.12 -9.00 15.10
CA PRO A 46 4.55 -8.01 14.17
C PRO A 46 3.51 -8.56 13.19
N LEU A 47 3.26 -9.87 13.13
CA LEU A 47 2.14 -10.44 12.40
C LEU A 47 0.89 -10.61 13.28
N ILE A 48 1.01 -10.61 14.61
CA ILE A 48 -0.13 -10.72 15.50
C ILE A 48 -0.91 -9.40 15.47
N SER A 49 -2.16 -9.48 15.01
CA SER A 49 -3.09 -8.35 14.91
C SER A 49 -4.00 -8.21 16.14
N LEU A 50 -4.36 -9.34 16.74
CA LEU A 50 -5.19 -9.41 17.93
C LEU A 50 -4.89 -10.72 18.65
N VAL A 51 -4.75 -10.65 19.97
CA VAL A 51 -4.71 -11.81 20.86
C VAL A 51 -5.87 -11.70 21.83
N SER A 52 -6.58 -12.79 22.07
CA SER A 52 -7.77 -12.82 22.94
C SER A 52 -7.74 -14.05 23.83
N ARG A 53 -7.88 -13.85 25.14
CA ARG A 53 -8.03 -14.94 26.11
C ARG A 53 -9.50 -15.16 26.39
N MET A 54 -9.95 -16.40 26.28
CA MET A 54 -11.31 -16.81 26.61
C MET A 54 -11.37 -17.37 28.04
N PRO A 55 -12.54 -17.33 28.71
CA PRO A 55 -12.73 -18.02 29.98
C PRO A 55 -12.43 -19.52 29.87
N MET A 56 -12.15 -20.16 31.01
CA MET A 56 -11.96 -21.61 31.06
C MET A 56 -13.19 -22.32 30.48
N SER A 57 -12.96 -23.29 29.60
CA SER A 57 -14.00 -24.10 28.97
C SER A 57 -14.58 -25.11 29.97
N LEU A 58 -15.73 -25.69 29.62
CA LEU A 58 -16.36 -26.75 30.41
C LEU A 58 -15.48 -28.01 30.52
N GLN A 59 -14.56 -28.22 29.57
CA GLN A 59 -13.56 -29.30 29.64
C GLN A 59 -12.32 -28.94 30.46
N GLY A 60 -12.29 -27.78 31.12
CA GLY A 60 -11.16 -27.33 31.96
C GLY A 60 -9.97 -26.78 31.18
N SER A 61 -10.11 -26.54 29.87
CA SER A 61 -9.06 -25.90 29.06
C SER A 61 -9.18 -24.38 29.07
N CYS A 62 -8.06 -23.67 29.02
CA CYS A 62 -8.01 -22.22 28.93
C CYS A 62 -7.60 -21.83 27.49
N PRO A 63 -8.54 -21.38 26.63
CA PRO A 63 -8.23 -21.07 25.24
C PRO A 63 -7.71 -19.63 25.07
N LEU A 64 -6.73 -19.48 24.19
CA LEU A 64 -6.17 -18.22 23.72
C LEU A 64 -6.21 -18.23 22.20
N THR A 65 -6.80 -17.19 21.61
CA THR A 65 -6.91 -17.05 20.16
C THR A 65 -5.95 -15.97 19.68
N VAL A 66 -5.11 -16.31 18.70
CA VAL A 66 -4.17 -15.40 18.03
C VAL A 66 -4.65 -15.18 16.60
N HIS A 67 -4.95 -13.94 16.27
CA HIS A 67 -5.30 -13.51 14.92
C HIS A 67 -4.13 -12.82 14.26
N THR A 68 -3.80 -13.23 13.04
CA THR A 68 -2.67 -12.69 12.29
C THR A 68 -3.09 -11.66 11.25
N ARG A 69 -2.16 -10.78 10.84
CA ARG A 69 -2.32 -9.85 9.71
C ARG A 69 -2.36 -10.57 8.36
N THR A 70 -2.04 -11.86 8.32
CA THR A 70 -2.13 -12.76 7.16
C THR A 70 -3.46 -13.53 7.11
N PHE A 71 -4.45 -13.10 7.91
CA PHE A 71 -5.82 -13.63 7.94
C PHE A 71 -5.95 -15.03 8.55
N GLU A 72 -4.88 -15.59 9.09
CA GLU A 72 -4.92 -16.87 9.81
C GLU A 72 -5.37 -16.68 11.26
N THR A 73 -6.13 -17.66 11.76
CA THR A 73 -6.50 -17.78 13.17
C THR A 73 -5.84 -19.02 13.79
N ILE A 74 -5.18 -18.82 14.93
CA ILE A 74 -4.52 -19.87 15.70
C ILE A 74 -5.19 -19.92 17.07
N SER A 75 -5.63 -21.10 17.48
CA SER A 75 -6.17 -21.37 18.81
C SER A 75 -5.13 -22.13 19.63
N LEU A 76 -4.80 -21.66 20.82
CA LEU A 76 -3.91 -22.31 21.76
C LEU A 76 -4.69 -22.61 23.04
N SER A 77 -4.81 -23.88 23.41
CA SER A 77 -5.52 -24.30 24.61
C SER A 77 -4.54 -24.85 25.64
N PHE A 78 -4.62 -24.30 26.85
CA PHE A 78 -3.74 -24.64 27.98
C PHE A 78 -4.52 -25.40 29.06
N ALA A 79 -3.84 -26.29 29.79
CA ALA A 79 -4.43 -26.97 30.96
C ALA A 79 -4.40 -26.11 32.24
N SER A 80 -3.42 -25.20 32.34
CA SER A 80 -3.22 -24.30 33.47
C SER A 80 -3.70 -22.89 33.12
N GLU A 81 -4.58 -22.31 33.93
CA GLU A 81 -5.01 -20.91 33.74
C GLU A 81 -3.83 -19.95 33.91
N LYS A 82 -2.91 -20.27 34.83
CA LYS A 82 -1.70 -19.47 35.05
C LYS A 82 -0.86 -19.39 33.78
N ASP A 83 -0.63 -20.53 33.10
CA ASP A 83 0.18 -20.58 31.89
C ASP A 83 -0.48 -19.78 30.76
N ALA A 84 -1.81 -19.86 30.64
CA ALA A 84 -2.56 -19.07 29.67
C ALA A 84 -2.45 -17.55 29.92
N ILE A 85 -2.44 -17.13 31.20
CA ILE A 85 -2.26 -15.72 31.59
C ILE A 85 -0.83 -15.27 31.28
N ASP A 86 0.17 -16.03 31.72
CA ASP A 86 1.59 -15.71 31.55
C ASP A 86 1.95 -15.60 30.06
N VAL A 87 1.44 -16.51 29.22
CA VAL A 87 1.58 -16.46 27.76
C VAL A 87 0.87 -15.24 27.17
N PHE A 88 -0.37 -14.97 27.58
CA PHE A 88 -1.13 -13.83 27.07
C PHE A 88 -0.43 -12.50 27.35
N ASP A 89 0.02 -12.28 28.58
CA ASP A 89 0.68 -11.05 28.99
C ASP A 89 2.03 -10.88 28.28
N SER A 90 2.80 -11.97 28.14
CA SER A 90 4.07 -11.93 27.41
C SER A 90 3.88 -11.61 25.93
N VAL A 91 2.92 -12.24 25.25
CA VAL A 91 2.62 -11.95 23.84
C VAL A 91 2.14 -10.51 23.68
N LYS A 92 1.31 -10.01 24.59
CA LYS A 92 0.84 -8.62 24.60
C LYS A 92 1.99 -7.63 24.72
N GLU A 93 2.91 -7.84 25.66
CA GLU A 93 4.07 -6.98 25.88
C GLU A 93 5.04 -6.99 24.70
N LEU A 94 5.33 -8.17 24.14
CA LEU A 94 6.29 -8.35 23.04
C LEU A 94 5.72 -7.90 21.67
N THR A 95 4.40 -7.86 21.51
CA THR A 95 3.75 -7.38 20.28
C THR A 95 3.68 -5.86 20.20
N VAL A 96 3.61 -5.16 21.35
CA VAL A 96 3.49 -3.70 21.39
C VAL A 96 4.88 -3.06 21.52
N ALA A 97 5.60 -2.99 20.40
CA ALA A 97 6.88 -2.30 20.33
C ALA A 97 6.70 -0.77 20.48
N THR A 98 7.46 -0.15 21.39
CA THR A 98 7.42 1.30 21.65
C THR A 98 8.36 2.07 20.73
N THR A 99 9.39 1.41 20.20
CA THR A 99 10.38 2.00 19.28
C THR A 99 10.70 1.05 18.14
N VAL A 100 11.04 1.58 16.96
CA VAL A 100 11.37 0.73 15.79
C VAL A 100 12.61 -0.12 16.00
N THR A 101 13.54 0.31 16.85
CA THR A 101 14.78 -0.42 17.16
C THR A 101 14.54 -1.70 17.93
N GLN A 102 13.34 -1.90 18.49
CA GLN A 102 12.93 -3.16 19.12
C GLN A 102 12.46 -4.20 18.10
N LEU A 103 12.25 -3.82 16.84
CA LEU A 103 11.78 -4.75 15.81
C LEU A 103 12.90 -5.73 15.43
N TYR A 104 12.50 -6.96 15.10
CA TYR A 104 13.42 -8.05 14.75
C TYR A 104 14.42 -7.69 13.64
N ALA A 105 14.04 -6.80 12.72
CA ALA A 105 14.91 -6.33 11.65
C ALA A 105 16.26 -5.74 12.13
N PHE A 106 16.33 -5.23 13.38
CA PHE A 106 17.57 -4.70 13.97
C PHE A 106 18.43 -5.76 14.67
N PHE A 107 17.89 -6.95 14.91
CA PHE A 107 18.57 -8.06 15.58
C PHE A 107 18.82 -9.24 14.67
N TYR A 108 18.15 -9.29 13.51
CA TYR A 108 18.25 -10.38 12.57
C TYR A 108 19.68 -10.51 12.01
N VAL A 109 20.27 -11.68 12.22
CA VAL A 109 21.53 -12.08 11.60
C VAL A 109 21.27 -13.39 10.85
N PRO A 110 21.36 -13.41 9.51
CA PRO A 110 21.09 -14.60 8.73
C PRO A 110 22.12 -15.69 9.03
N ASN A 111 21.65 -16.92 9.21
CA ASN A 111 22.49 -18.10 9.40
C ASN A 111 21.93 -19.29 8.58
N PRO A 112 22.64 -19.75 7.53
CA PRO A 112 23.91 -19.22 7.03
C PRO A 112 23.78 -17.82 6.42
N PRO A 113 24.87 -17.04 6.31
CA PRO A 113 24.85 -15.74 5.66
C PRO A 113 24.35 -15.84 4.21
N PHE A 114 23.54 -14.87 3.78
CA PHE A 114 23.06 -14.81 2.40
C PHE A 114 24.19 -14.53 1.40
N SER A 115 24.07 -15.11 0.20
CA SER A 115 24.96 -14.82 -0.92
C SER A 115 24.79 -13.39 -1.48
N ALA A 116 23.57 -12.85 -1.40
CA ALA A 116 23.27 -11.48 -1.79
C ALA A 116 23.65 -10.51 -0.66
N GLN A 117 24.63 -9.65 -0.91
CA GLN A 117 25.21 -8.82 0.16
C GLN A 117 24.56 -7.45 0.36
N ASN A 118 23.76 -6.93 -0.58
CA ASN A 118 23.21 -5.57 -0.41
C ASN A 118 21.93 -5.26 -1.23
N GLY A 119 20.76 -5.41 -0.60
CA GLY A 119 19.48 -4.94 -1.14
C GLY A 119 19.32 -3.41 -1.15
N TRP A 120 20.02 -2.69 -0.27
CA TRP A 120 19.88 -1.22 -0.14
C TRP A 120 20.42 -0.44 -1.33
N SER A 121 21.37 -1.02 -2.06
CA SER A 121 21.94 -0.42 -3.28
C SER A 121 21.11 -0.69 -4.54
N LEU A 122 20.00 -1.43 -4.41
CA LEU A 122 19.16 -1.84 -5.53
C LEU A 122 18.56 -0.65 -6.28
N TYR A 123 18.10 0.35 -5.53
CA TYR A 123 17.48 1.57 -6.04
C TYR A 123 18.36 2.77 -5.71
N SER A 124 18.60 3.62 -6.71
CA SER A 124 19.22 4.92 -6.53
C SER A 124 18.50 5.91 -7.44
N PRO A 125 17.92 7.00 -6.92
CA PRO A 125 17.15 7.96 -7.71
C PRO A 125 17.90 8.49 -8.96
N GLU A 126 19.22 8.66 -8.85
CA GLU A 126 20.09 9.13 -9.92
C GLU A 126 20.26 8.08 -11.04
N LYS A 127 20.40 6.79 -10.68
CA LYS A 127 20.56 5.71 -11.66
C LYS A 127 19.24 5.36 -12.34
N SER A 128 18.13 5.42 -11.61
CA SER A 128 16.81 5.18 -12.18
C SER A 128 16.39 6.27 -13.17
N SER A 129 16.70 7.54 -12.88
CA SER A 129 16.44 8.65 -13.81
C SER A 129 17.37 8.61 -15.03
N GLY A 130 18.66 8.29 -14.85
CA GLY A 130 19.62 8.15 -15.95
C GLY A 130 19.36 6.97 -16.89
N GLY A 131 18.82 5.85 -16.38
CA GLY A 131 18.41 4.70 -17.20
C GLY A 131 17.22 5.00 -18.11
N TRP A 132 16.32 5.89 -17.68
CA TRP A 132 15.15 6.32 -18.45
C TRP A 132 15.49 7.48 -19.40
N ALA A 133 16.44 8.34 -19.02
CA ALA A 133 16.93 9.43 -19.87
C ALA A 133 17.91 8.98 -20.97
N SER A 134 18.48 7.78 -20.89
CA SER A 134 19.49 7.30 -21.87
C SER A 134 18.92 6.47 -23.01
N ALA A 135 17.62 6.14 -22.99
CA ALA A 135 16.95 5.48 -24.09
C ALA A 135 16.13 6.51 -24.89
N HIS A 136 16.75 7.05 -25.93
CA HIS A 136 16.08 7.65 -27.10
C HIS A 136 15.46 9.06 -26.93
N ALA A 137 16.31 10.09 -26.93
CA ALA A 137 15.94 11.40 -27.48
C ALA A 137 17.18 12.07 -28.11
N ARG A 138 17.28 12.05 -29.44
CA ARG A 138 18.18 12.95 -30.21
C ARG A 138 17.31 13.93 -30.98
N SER A 139 17.44 15.21 -30.69
CA SER A 139 16.80 16.30 -31.46
C SER A 139 17.47 16.41 -32.84
N PRO A 140 16.73 16.76 -33.91
CA PRO A 140 17.34 17.17 -35.18
C PRO A 140 18.00 18.55 -34.95
N GLY A 141 19.30 18.54 -34.68
CA GLY A 141 20.06 19.75 -34.31
C GLY A 141 21.24 19.53 -33.37
N GLY A 142 21.48 18.32 -32.88
CA GLY A 142 22.76 17.95 -32.26
C GLY A 142 23.08 18.51 -30.87
N SER A 143 22.20 19.34 -30.28
CA SER A 143 22.35 19.78 -28.89
C SER A 143 21.61 18.83 -27.94
N PRO A 144 22.28 18.22 -26.95
CA PRO A 144 21.62 17.35 -25.97
C PRO A 144 20.71 18.18 -25.05
N ILE A 145 19.39 18.05 -25.22
CA ILE A 145 18.42 18.51 -24.22
C ILE A 145 18.39 17.44 -23.14
N SER A 146 19.25 17.59 -22.14
CA SER A 146 19.17 16.81 -20.92
C SER A 146 18.02 17.38 -20.10
N ILE A 147 16.81 16.79 -20.21
CA ILE A 147 15.81 16.93 -19.15
C ILE A 147 16.37 16.13 -17.96
N LYS A 148 17.30 16.76 -17.23
CA LYS A 148 17.73 16.26 -15.95
C LYS A 148 16.49 16.26 -15.07
N THR A 149 15.99 15.08 -14.74
CA THR A 149 15.06 14.84 -13.63
C THR A 149 15.79 15.21 -12.35
N THR A 150 15.97 16.50 -12.14
CA THR A 150 16.64 17.04 -10.97
C THR A 150 15.56 17.06 -9.90
N LEU A 151 15.59 16.03 -9.03
CA LEU A 151 15.23 16.27 -7.63
C LEU A 151 16.21 17.34 -7.15
N HIS A 152 15.83 18.62 -7.28
CA HIS A 152 16.68 19.72 -6.86
C HIS A 152 16.64 19.78 -5.33
N THR A 153 17.43 18.91 -4.69
CA THR A 153 17.74 18.97 -3.24
C THR A 153 18.81 20.02 -2.92
N SER A 154 19.17 20.87 -3.87
CA SER A 154 20.14 21.95 -3.71
C SER A 154 19.46 23.28 -3.43
N PHE A 155 18.96 23.47 -2.20
CA PHE A 155 18.70 24.78 -1.62
C PHE A 155 18.90 24.77 -0.09
N LEU A 156 20.13 24.45 0.33
CA LEU A 156 20.66 24.85 1.64
C LEU A 156 22.06 25.45 1.40
N PRO A 157 22.28 26.76 1.62
CA PRO A 157 23.62 27.32 1.53
C PRO A 157 24.41 26.92 2.78
N HIS A 158 25.60 26.35 2.54
CA HIS A 158 26.65 26.00 3.50
C HIS A 158 26.37 24.79 4.41
N THR A 159 26.69 23.59 3.93
CA THR A 159 27.40 22.52 4.68
C THR A 159 27.64 21.28 3.78
N PRO A 160 28.69 20.47 4.02
CA PRO A 160 29.14 19.43 3.09
C PRO A 160 28.15 18.26 2.97
N PRO A 161 28.23 17.47 1.87
CA PRO A 161 27.28 16.40 1.58
C PRO A 161 27.62 15.17 2.41
N ALA A 162 27.09 15.09 3.63
CA ALA A 162 27.12 13.88 4.42
C ALA A 162 25.82 13.76 5.21
N TRP A 163 25.17 12.61 5.02
CA TRP A 163 24.39 11.89 6.03
C TRP A 163 23.55 12.75 6.98
N TRP A 164 22.25 12.86 6.70
CA TRP A 164 21.26 13.06 7.76
C TRP A 164 20.05 12.17 7.50
N SER A 165 19.97 11.15 8.36
CA SER A 165 18.81 10.37 8.77
C SER A 165 17.46 10.98 8.40
N LEU A 166 16.68 10.20 7.65
CA LEU A 166 15.26 10.37 7.30
C LEU A 166 14.28 10.43 8.51
N ARG A 167 14.76 10.72 9.73
CA ARG A 167 13.97 10.62 10.98
C ARG A 167 13.85 11.90 11.81
N GLU A 168 14.62 12.96 11.54
CA GLU A 168 14.63 14.16 12.40
C GLU A 168 13.99 15.42 11.81
N LEU A 169 13.51 15.38 10.56
CA LEU A 169 12.87 16.54 9.91
C LEU A 169 11.39 16.75 10.29
N ALA A 170 10.82 15.90 11.14
CA ALA A 170 9.43 16.04 11.59
C ALA A 170 9.21 17.13 12.66
N THR A 171 10.27 17.69 13.27
CA THR A 171 10.11 18.46 14.53
C THR A 171 10.74 19.85 14.57
N ARG A 172 11.37 20.37 13.50
CA ARG A 172 12.00 21.70 13.54
C ARG A 172 11.23 22.79 12.78
N ARG A 173 10.58 23.64 13.57
CA ARG A 173 9.98 24.93 13.21
C ARG A 173 11.07 25.88 12.73
N CYS A 174 11.13 26.21 11.44
CA CYS A 174 12.05 27.22 10.91
C CYS A 174 11.29 28.31 10.15
N ASN A 175 11.21 29.48 10.78
CA ASN A 175 11.03 30.78 10.15
C ASN A 175 12.26 31.12 9.28
N MET A 176 12.12 31.49 8.00
CA MET A 176 12.87 32.61 7.38
C MET A 176 12.46 32.93 5.92
N HIS A 177 12.08 34.20 5.71
CA HIS A 177 12.19 35.14 4.58
C HIS A 177 12.33 34.74 3.09
N ARG A 178 11.36 35.30 2.32
CA ARG A 178 11.45 36.09 1.07
C ARG A 178 12.34 35.59 -0.09
N ASN A 179 11.76 34.69 -0.90
CA ASN A 179 11.42 34.89 -2.34
C ASN A 179 11.16 33.57 -3.09
N THR A 180 11.24 32.43 -2.41
CA THR A 180 10.85 31.11 -2.95
C THR A 180 10.04 30.27 -1.94
N ALA A 181 9.62 30.87 -0.82
CA ALA A 181 8.94 30.20 0.30
C ALA A 181 7.40 30.06 0.18
N VAL A 182 6.80 30.34 -0.98
CA VAL A 182 5.32 30.34 -1.10
C VAL A 182 4.75 28.95 -1.44
N ASN A 183 5.56 28.04 -2.01
CA ASN A 183 5.06 26.78 -2.57
C ASN A 183 4.93 25.60 -1.59
N ALA A 184 5.43 25.72 -0.36
CA ALA A 184 5.12 24.73 0.68
C ALA A 184 3.76 25.00 1.37
N GLY A 185 3.16 26.17 1.13
CA GLY A 185 1.93 26.62 1.76
C GLY A 185 0.66 26.40 0.93
N TYR A 186 0.73 25.68 -0.20
CA TYR A 186 -0.40 25.43 -1.12
C TYR A 186 -0.73 23.95 -1.39
N LEU A 187 -0.03 22.99 -0.76
CA LEU A 187 -0.33 21.55 -0.79
C LEU A 187 -0.67 21.04 0.62
N SER A 188 -1.70 20.20 0.75
CA SER A 188 -2.23 19.77 2.05
C SER A 188 -1.32 18.75 2.73
N SER A 189 -1.14 18.91 4.05
CA SER A 189 -0.34 18.16 5.03
C SER A 189 1.14 18.59 5.14
N HIS A 190 1.64 18.60 6.38
CA HIS A 190 2.94 19.13 6.82
C HIS A 190 4.13 18.24 6.40
N THR A 191 4.05 17.61 5.23
CA THR A 191 5.16 16.96 4.53
C THR A 191 5.46 17.81 3.31
N SER A 192 6.43 18.71 3.43
CA SER A 192 6.90 19.63 2.40
C SER A 192 7.61 18.95 1.21
N THR A 193 7.24 17.71 0.88
CA THR A 193 7.75 16.96 -0.25
C THR A 193 6.72 16.91 -1.36
N GLY A 194 6.61 18.00 -2.12
CA GLY A 194 6.09 17.96 -3.49
C GLY A 194 7.03 17.12 -4.36
N ARG A 195 7.00 15.80 -4.18
CA ARG A 195 7.76 14.86 -5.02
C ARG A 195 6.88 14.56 -6.23
N THR A 196 7.21 15.22 -7.34
CA THR A 196 6.69 14.85 -8.67
C THR A 196 7.65 13.82 -9.26
N MET A 197 7.14 12.63 -9.55
CA MET A 197 7.88 11.63 -10.32
C MET A 197 7.53 11.77 -11.79
N TYR A 198 8.51 11.59 -12.68
CA TYR A 198 8.29 11.46 -14.12
C TYR A 198 8.44 9.99 -14.49
N GLY A 199 7.35 9.37 -14.91
CA GLY A 199 7.42 8.14 -15.68
C GLY A 199 7.19 8.45 -17.16
N ALA A 200 8.21 8.34 -18.01
CA ALA A 200 8.08 8.55 -19.45
C ALA A 200 7.77 7.22 -20.15
N CYS A 201 6.62 7.15 -20.83
CA CYS A 201 6.44 6.26 -21.97
C CYS A 201 6.71 7.11 -23.23
N GLU A 202 7.08 6.51 -24.36
CA GLU A 202 7.53 7.19 -25.60
C GLU A 202 6.59 8.31 -26.09
N THR A 203 5.35 8.38 -25.58
CA THR A 203 4.28 9.28 -25.99
C THR A 203 3.61 10.09 -24.86
N GLY A 204 4.02 9.98 -23.59
CA GLY A 204 3.37 10.71 -22.49
C GLY A 204 3.95 10.44 -21.11
N THR A 205 3.68 11.32 -20.14
CA THR A 205 4.22 11.21 -18.77
C THR A 205 3.14 10.91 -17.73
N ILE A 206 3.47 10.04 -16.77
CA ILE A 206 2.74 9.90 -15.50
C ILE A 206 3.42 10.78 -14.45
N THR A 207 2.71 11.80 -13.98
CA THR A 207 3.14 12.69 -12.88
C THR A 207 2.26 12.48 -11.66
N ARG A 208 2.82 12.62 -10.46
CA ARG A 208 2.09 12.42 -9.20
C ARG A 208 2.24 13.58 -8.22
N SER A 209 1.21 13.83 -7.42
CA SER A 209 1.19 14.87 -6.37
C SER A 209 0.18 14.57 -5.25
N SER A 210 0.10 15.48 -4.26
CA SER A 210 -1.03 15.62 -3.34
C SER A 210 -2.03 16.66 -3.87
N GLN A 211 -3.20 16.78 -3.21
CA GLN A 211 -4.24 17.71 -3.66
C GLN A 211 -3.84 19.20 -3.50
N PRO A 212 -4.31 20.08 -4.39
CA PRO A 212 -4.11 21.52 -4.25
C PRO A 212 -4.92 22.10 -3.07
N MET A 213 -4.36 23.07 -2.36
CA MET A 213 -5.04 23.78 -1.25
C MET A 213 -5.88 24.96 -1.73
N VAL A 214 -6.87 24.65 -2.57
CA VAL A 214 -7.85 25.61 -3.07
C VAL A 214 -8.69 26.17 -1.90
N GLY A 215 -9.15 25.28 -1.01
CA GLY A 215 -9.88 25.64 0.20
C GLY A 215 -11.24 26.31 -0.07
N LEU A 216 -11.90 26.78 0.99
CA LEU A 216 -13.24 27.39 0.89
C LEU A 216 -13.24 28.72 0.12
N LYS A 217 -12.09 29.39 0.04
CA LYS A 217 -11.92 30.69 -0.62
C LYS A 217 -11.63 30.58 -2.12
N ASN A 218 -11.58 29.36 -2.65
CA ASN A 218 -11.19 29.10 -4.04
C ASN A 218 -9.83 29.71 -4.40
N ASN A 219 -8.86 29.57 -3.49
CA ASN A 219 -7.51 30.09 -3.68
C ASN A 219 -6.86 29.46 -4.91
N ARG A 220 -6.03 30.23 -5.59
CA ARG A 220 -5.35 29.83 -6.82
C ARG A 220 -3.85 30.00 -6.67
N SER A 221 -3.10 29.17 -7.41
CA SER A 221 -1.66 29.27 -7.52
C SER A 221 -1.28 29.35 -9.00
N ILE A 222 -0.85 30.54 -9.45
CA ILE A 222 -0.42 30.74 -10.84
C ILE A 222 0.80 29.87 -11.14
N GLN A 223 1.65 29.62 -10.14
CA GLN A 223 2.81 28.75 -10.27
C GLN A 223 2.40 27.29 -10.51
N ASP A 224 1.35 26.82 -9.84
CA ASP A 224 0.81 25.47 -10.03
C ASP A 224 0.17 25.31 -11.41
N GLU A 225 -0.67 26.29 -11.80
CA GLU A 225 -1.28 26.38 -13.13
C GLU A 225 -0.20 26.31 -14.23
N LYS A 226 0.87 27.11 -14.10
CA LYS A 226 2.00 27.12 -15.05
C LYS A 226 2.84 25.85 -15.04
N LEU A 227 3.00 25.22 -13.87
CA LEU A 227 3.75 23.95 -13.77
C LEU A 227 3.01 22.84 -14.52
N ILE A 228 1.70 22.72 -14.31
CA ILE A 228 0.87 21.75 -15.01
C ILE A 228 0.85 22.06 -16.50
N GLU A 229 0.68 23.33 -16.88
CA GLU A 229 0.79 23.75 -18.28
C GLU A 229 2.12 23.34 -18.91
N ALA A 230 3.24 23.60 -18.23
CA ALA A 230 4.57 23.23 -18.72
C ALA A 230 4.73 21.72 -18.91
N ILE A 231 4.21 20.89 -17.99
CA ILE A 231 4.22 19.42 -18.13
C ILE A 231 3.48 19.02 -19.42
N PHE A 232 2.28 19.53 -19.63
CA PHE A 232 1.46 19.18 -20.81
C PHE A 232 2.02 19.74 -22.13
N GLN A 233 2.87 20.77 -22.07
CA GLN A 233 3.61 21.32 -23.21
C GLN A 233 4.85 20.50 -23.59
N THR A 234 5.32 19.57 -22.75
CA THR A 234 6.48 18.71 -23.07
C THR A 234 6.21 17.63 -24.13
N HIS A 235 4.99 17.59 -24.66
CA HIS A 235 4.54 16.57 -25.62
C HIS A 235 5.35 16.61 -26.93
N HIS A 236 5.94 15.48 -27.32
CA HIS A 236 6.89 15.39 -28.45
C HIS A 236 6.21 15.45 -29.84
N ALA A 237 4.89 15.26 -29.92
CA ALA A 237 4.11 15.32 -31.17
C ALA A 237 2.77 16.05 -30.97
N PRO A 238 2.74 17.39 -30.92
CA PRO A 238 1.51 18.16 -30.69
C PRO A 238 0.41 17.88 -31.72
N GLU A 239 0.76 17.43 -32.93
CA GLU A 239 -0.17 17.01 -33.99
C GLU A 239 -0.81 15.63 -33.75
N SER A 240 -0.21 14.78 -32.90
CA SER A 240 -0.77 13.49 -32.50
C SER A 240 -1.75 13.62 -31.33
N ARG A 241 -1.89 14.82 -30.74
CA ARG A 241 -2.98 15.10 -29.81
C ARG A 241 -4.26 14.79 -30.58
N VAL A 242 -5.12 13.95 -30.01
CA VAL A 242 -6.45 13.72 -30.58
C VAL A 242 -7.15 15.08 -30.66
N ILE A 243 -7.12 15.68 -31.85
CA ILE A 243 -7.88 16.89 -32.18
C ILE A 243 -9.32 16.56 -31.84
N SER A 244 -9.99 17.46 -31.11
CA SER A 244 -11.41 17.37 -30.75
C SER A 244 -12.24 16.80 -31.90
N GLY A 245 -12.42 15.50 -31.88
CA GLY A 245 -13.03 14.67 -32.89
C GLY A 245 -13.49 13.42 -32.16
N PRO A 246 -14.66 12.87 -32.52
CA PRO A 246 -15.22 11.74 -31.80
C PRO A 246 -14.24 10.58 -31.91
N ILE A 247 -13.60 10.22 -30.78
CA ILE A 247 -12.83 8.99 -30.67
C ILE A 247 -13.79 7.87 -31.07
N TYR A 248 -13.41 7.07 -32.07
CA TYR A 248 -14.21 5.94 -32.52
C TYR A 248 -14.30 4.94 -31.36
N GLY A 249 -15.51 4.79 -30.80
CA GLY A 249 -15.77 4.08 -29.53
C GLY A 249 -16.06 4.98 -28.31
N ALA A 250 -15.89 6.30 -28.44
CA ALA A 250 -16.42 7.32 -27.55
C ALA A 250 -17.68 7.95 -28.16
N THR A 251 -18.76 7.16 -28.22
CA THR A 251 -20.09 7.75 -28.13
C THR A 251 -20.15 8.58 -26.85
N ALA A 252 -20.95 9.66 -26.85
CA ALA A 252 -21.26 10.45 -25.66
C ALA A 252 -22.10 9.66 -24.63
N THR A 253 -21.60 8.50 -24.22
CA THR A 253 -22.22 7.56 -23.29
C THR A 253 -21.22 7.13 -22.23
N ASN A 254 -20.49 8.09 -21.64
CA ASN A 254 -20.22 8.04 -20.21
C ASN A 254 -21.13 9.06 -19.52
N HIS A 255 -22.43 8.94 -19.80
CA HIS A 255 -23.44 9.25 -18.80
C HIS A 255 -23.31 8.22 -17.67
N HIS A 256 -22.27 8.33 -16.83
CA HIS A 256 -22.50 8.22 -15.40
C HIS A 256 -22.92 9.60 -14.89
N ARG A 257 -24.03 10.10 -15.46
CA ARG A 257 -24.93 10.95 -14.70
C ARG A 257 -25.42 10.04 -13.59
N ARG A 258 -24.83 10.13 -12.39
CA ARG A 258 -25.63 9.86 -11.20
C ARG A 258 -26.89 10.72 -11.38
N PRO A 259 -28.11 10.17 -11.18
CA PRO A 259 -29.31 11.01 -11.12
C PRO A 259 -28.99 12.23 -10.25
N ALA A 260 -29.38 13.41 -10.70
CA ALA A 260 -29.02 14.68 -10.06
C ALA A 260 -29.50 14.77 -8.59
N ASP A 261 -30.23 13.77 -8.10
CA ASP A 261 -30.87 13.70 -6.79
C ASP A 261 -30.07 12.93 -5.71
N HIS A 262 -28.86 12.46 -6.03
CA HIS A 262 -27.93 11.88 -5.03
C HIS A 262 -26.57 12.57 -5.02
N LYS A 263 -26.58 13.91 -5.06
CA LYS A 263 -25.46 14.70 -4.54
C LYS A 263 -25.49 14.59 -3.02
N ARG A 264 -24.82 13.59 -2.45
CA ARG A 264 -24.55 13.56 -1.01
C ARG A 264 -23.65 14.76 -0.68
N ASP A 265 -24.01 15.52 0.34
CA ASP A 265 -23.39 16.78 0.77
C ASP A 265 -21.86 16.74 1.03
N GLY A 266 -21.23 15.55 0.99
CA GLY A 266 -19.78 15.35 1.06
C GLY A 266 -19.01 15.73 -0.21
N GLU A 267 -19.54 15.46 -1.41
CA GLU A 267 -18.82 15.74 -2.67
C GLU A 267 -18.66 17.24 -2.96
N HIS A 268 -19.55 18.08 -2.42
CA HIS A 268 -19.39 19.55 -2.46
C HIS A 268 -18.26 20.06 -1.56
N ARG A 269 -17.85 19.29 -0.54
CA ARG A 269 -16.66 19.59 0.29
C ARG A 269 -15.39 19.06 -0.35
N GLU A 270 -15.43 17.88 -0.99
CA GLU A 270 -14.29 17.29 -1.72
C GLU A 270 -13.93 18.07 -3.00
N GLY A 271 -14.94 18.52 -3.76
CA GLY A 271 -14.74 19.31 -4.98
C GLY A 271 -14.04 20.65 -4.75
N ARG A 272 -14.09 21.18 -3.52
CA ARG A 272 -13.43 22.43 -3.08
C ARG A 272 -11.93 22.30 -2.80
N ARG A 273 -11.33 21.13 -3.04
CA ARG A 273 -9.89 20.86 -2.86
C ARG A 273 -9.24 20.29 -4.12
N THR A 274 -9.86 20.52 -5.28
CA THR A 274 -9.39 20.02 -6.58
C THR A 274 -9.26 21.17 -7.57
N GLU A 275 -8.46 20.97 -8.60
CA GLU A 275 -8.16 21.92 -9.66
C GLU A 275 -9.45 22.46 -10.30
N ASN A 276 -9.62 23.78 -10.33
CA ASN A 276 -10.70 24.41 -11.07
C ASN A 276 -10.34 24.45 -12.57
N MET A 277 -11.01 23.65 -13.40
CA MET A 277 -10.68 23.49 -14.83
C MET A 277 -10.79 24.79 -15.64
N ASP A 278 -11.45 25.84 -15.13
CA ASP A 278 -11.41 27.18 -15.73
C ASP A 278 -9.99 27.77 -15.79
N HIS A 279 -9.07 27.28 -14.96
CA HIS A 279 -7.70 27.78 -14.81
C HIS A 279 -6.63 26.81 -15.32
N TYR A 280 -6.96 25.51 -15.40
CA TYR A 280 -6.08 24.48 -15.98
C TYR A 280 -6.54 24.20 -17.40
N LYS A 281 -6.16 25.09 -18.32
CA LYS A 281 -6.54 25.00 -19.74
C LYS A 281 -6.02 23.69 -20.33
N GLU A 282 -6.78 23.13 -21.27
CA GLU A 282 -6.47 21.86 -21.96
C GLU A 282 -6.46 20.60 -21.06
N ALA A 283 -6.53 20.75 -19.73
CA ALA A 283 -6.64 19.64 -18.81
C ALA A 283 -8.09 19.16 -18.68
N LYS A 284 -8.25 17.86 -18.43
CA LYS A 284 -9.53 17.25 -18.08
C LYS A 284 -9.39 16.53 -16.76
N LYS A 285 -10.28 16.83 -15.82
CA LYS A 285 -10.33 16.16 -14.51
C LYS A 285 -11.28 14.97 -14.54
N ALA A 286 -10.83 13.84 -14.01
CA ALA A 286 -11.63 12.63 -13.84
C ALA A 286 -11.60 12.17 -12.38
N TYR A 287 -12.76 11.79 -11.84
CA TYR A 287 -12.88 11.22 -10.50
C TYR A 287 -12.98 9.71 -10.60
N LEU A 288 -12.07 8.99 -9.93
CA LEU A 288 -11.97 7.53 -10.02
C LEU A 288 -12.86 6.78 -9.02
N GLY A 289 -13.48 7.47 -8.07
CA GLY A 289 -14.38 6.86 -7.09
C GLY A 289 -13.72 5.84 -6.15
N ILE A 290 -12.40 5.91 -5.96
CA ILE A 290 -11.67 5.03 -5.03
C ILE A 290 -11.79 5.59 -3.61
N ASP A 291 -12.44 4.81 -2.75
CA ASP A 291 -12.70 5.15 -1.36
C ASP A 291 -11.41 5.32 -0.52
N HIS A 292 -11.54 5.97 0.63
CA HIS A 292 -10.43 6.25 1.54
C HIS A 292 -10.10 5.05 2.46
N ILE A 293 -8.98 5.14 3.19
CA ILE A 293 -8.39 4.05 3.97
C ILE A 293 -9.34 3.39 4.99
N HIS A 294 -10.28 4.14 5.56
CA HIS A 294 -11.23 3.60 6.55
C HIS A 294 -12.22 2.63 5.91
N VAL A 295 -12.71 2.94 4.71
CA VAL A 295 -13.59 2.05 3.93
C VAL A 295 -12.83 0.79 3.52
N MET A 296 -11.57 0.93 3.06
CA MET A 296 -10.73 -0.21 2.70
C MET A 296 -10.48 -1.14 3.91
N ARG A 297 -10.22 -0.57 5.09
CA ARG A 297 -10.03 -1.31 6.33
C ARG A 297 -11.30 -2.05 6.78
N GLU A 298 -12.46 -1.41 6.69
CA GLU A 298 -13.75 -2.04 7.01
C GLU A 298 -14.08 -3.16 6.01
N SER A 299 -13.81 -2.94 4.72
CA SER A 299 -13.98 -3.95 3.67
C SER A 299 -13.13 -5.18 3.94
N LEU A 300 -11.84 -4.99 4.26
CA LEU A 300 -10.94 -6.09 4.61
C LEU A 300 -11.38 -6.81 5.88
N ALA A 301 -11.85 -6.09 6.91
CA ALA A 301 -12.35 -6.70 8.13
C ALA A 301 -13.51 -7.67 7.86
N LYS A 302 -14.44 -7.30 6.95
CA LYS A 302 -15.54 -8.19 6.52
C LYS A 302 -15.05 -9.44 5.77
N VAL A 303 -13.98 -9.31 4.97
CA VAL A 303 -13.35 -10.47 4.31
C VAL A 303 -12.74 -11.40 5.36
N VAL A 304 -11.98 -10.84 6.30
CA VAL A 304 -11.34 -11.61 7.37
C VAL A 304 -12.37 -12.34 8.22
N GLU A 305 -13.48 -11.68 8.58
CA GLU A 305 -14.53 -12.31 9.36
C GLU A 305 -15.17 -13.50 8.63
N ALA A 306 -15.49 -13.34 7.34
CA ALA A 306 -16.02 -14.44 6.53
C ALA A 306 -15.07 -15.65 6.43
N LEU A 307 -13.76 -15.39 6.36
CA LEU A 307 -12.75 -16.45 6.37
C LEU A 307 -12.69 -17.16 7.72
N ARG A 308 -12.76 -16.41 8.84
CA ARG A 308 -12.76 -16.96 10.20
C ARG A 308 -13.97 -17.84 10.48
N GLU A 309 -15.16 -17.38 10.14
CA GLU A 309 -16.39 -18.17 10.29
C GLU A 309 -16.29 -19.51 9.57
N THR A 310 -15.64 -19.51 8.40
CA THR A 310 -15.39 -20.72 7.61
C THR A 310 -14.40 -21.66 8.32
N GLU A 311 -13.31 -21.12 8.89
CA GLU A 311 -12.31 -21.91 9.63
C GLU A 311 -12.90 -22.53 10.91
N MET A 312 -13.72 -21.79 11.65
CA MET A 312 -14.37 -22.26 12.88
C MET A 312 -15.41 -23.36 12.62
N ALA A 313 -16.01 -23.39 11.42
CA ALA A 313 -16.96 -24.42 11.04
C ALA A 313 -16.30 -25.77 10.69
N ILE A 314 -15.01 -25.80 10.33
CA ILE A 314 -14.30 -27.04 9.92
C ILE A 314 -14.34 -28.13 11.00
N PRO A 315 -13.92 -27.87 12.26
CA PRO A 315 -13.84 -28.92 13.27
C PRO A 315 -15.21 -29.48 13.67
N ALA A 316 -16.26 -28.64 13.65
CA ALA A 316 -17.63 -29.05 13.94
C ALA A 316 -18.17 -30.07 12.91
N ILE A 317 -17.74 -29.94 11.65
CA ILE A 317 -18.11 -30.87 10.58
C ILE A 317 -17.24 -32.13 10.64
N ALA A 318 -15.93 -32.01 10.91
CA ALA A 318 -15.04 -33.17 11.04
C ALA A 318 -15.44 -34.11 12.20
N GLY A 319 -15.88 -33.58 13.35
CA GLY A 319 -16.37 -34.38 14.48
C GLY A 319 -17.70 -35.12 14.23
N THR A 320 -18.38 -34.86 13.11
CA THR A 320 -19.57 -35.60 12.66
C THR A 320 -19.27 -36.56 11.49
N ALA A 321 -18.05 -36.53 10.96
CA ALA A 321 -17.66 -37.28 9.77
C ALA A 321 -17.02 -38.65 10.07
N GLU A 322 -16.73 -38.98 11.34
CA GLU A 322 -16.21 -40.32 11.68
C GLU A 322 -17.22 -41.45 11.40
N ASP A 323 -18.51 -41.15 11.27
CA ASP A 323 -19.56 -42.14 10.98
C ASP A 323 -19.84 -42.38 9.48
N LEU A 324 -19.17 -41.67 8.55
CA LEU A 324 -19.45 -41.79 7.12
C LEU A 324 -18.20 -42.23 6.34
N SER A 325 -17.96 -43.55 6.41
CA SER A 325 -17.05 -44.26 5.51
C SER A 325 -17.51 -44.16 4.05
N GLY A 326 -17.02 -43.16 3.33
CA GLY A 326 -17.11 -43.10 1.88
C GLY A 326 -17.43 -41.72 1.30
N GLY A 327 -16.39 -41.00 0.91
CA GLY A 327 -16.42 -40.13 -0.26
C GLY A 327 -17.28 -38.86 -0.19
N SER A 328 -16.79 -37.84 0.52
CA SER A 328 -16.77 -36.43 0.09
C SER A 328 -16.58 -35.56 1.34
N VAL A 329 -15.35 -35.13 1.60
CA VAL A 329 -15.07 -34.07 2.58
C VAL A 329 -15.91 -32.86 2.17
N LEU A 330 -16.99 -32.55 2.91
CA LEU A 330 -17.75 -31.32 2.72
C LEU A 330 -16.83 -30.17 3.09
N LEU A 331 -16.13 -29.62 2.08
CA LEU A 331 -15.36 -28.40 2.24
C LEU A 331 -16.29 -27.34 2.81
N PRO A 332 -15.92 -26.67 3.91
CA PRO A 332 -16.74 -25.61 4.48
C PRO A 332 -17.06 -24.59 3.40
N VAL A 333 -18.35 -24.34 3.23
CA VAL A 333 -18.82 -23.45 2.17
C VAL A 333 -18.54 -22.03 2.62
N LEU A 334 -17.44 -21.46 2.11
CA LEU A 334 -17.12 -20.05 2.23
C LEU A 334 -18.34 -19.20 1.88
N ASP A 335 -18.78 -18.33 2.80
CA ASP A 335 -19.99 -17.52 2.57
C ASP A 335 -19.77 -16.46 1.49
N ARG A 336 -20.18 -16.83 0.27
CA ARG A 336 -20.12 -15.97 -0.91
C ARG A 336 -20.95 -14.69 -0.76
N GLN A 337 -22.03 -14.69 0.03
CA GLN A 337 -22.85 -13.50 0.23
C GLN A 337 -22.12 -12.49 1.11
N THR A 338 -21.53 -12.95 2.22
CA THR A 338 -20.73 -12.09 3.11
C THR A 338 -19.51 -11.53 2.39
N LEU A 339 -18.82 -12.34 1.58
CA LEU A 339 -17.74 -11.84 0.73
C LEU A 339 -18.19 -10.79 -0.29
N ARG A 340 -19.36 -10.95 -0.93
CA ARG A 340 -19.90 -9.92 -1.83
C ARG A 340 -20.25 -8.62 -1.08
N ARG A 341 -20.83 -8.73 0.12
CA ARG A 341 -21.17 -7.59 0.98
C ARG A 341 -19.94 -6.86 1.53
N SER A 342 -18.77 -7.52 1.57
CA SER A 342 -17.51 -6.86 1.93
C SER A 342 -17.14 -5.71 0.98
N GLY A 343 -17.57 -5.79 -0.29
CA GLY A 343 -17.18 -4.83 -1.32
C GLY A 343 -15.71 -4.93 -1.76
N TRP A 344 -14.92 -5.89 -1.25
CA TRP A 344 -13.49 -5.97 -1.52
C TRP A 344 -13.17 -6.00 -3.02
N LEU A 345 -13.82 -6.90 -3.76
CA LEU A 345 -13.63 -6.99 -5.21
C LEU A 345 -14.09 -5.74 -5.95
N LYS A 346 -15.11 -5.03 -5.45
CA LYS A 346 -15.54 -3.74 -6.02
C LYS A 346 -14.43 -2.69 -5.87
N HIS A 347 -13.76 -2.64 -4.72
CA HIS A 347 -12.64 -1.72 -4.51
C HIS A 347 -11.44 -2.07 -5.40
N ILE A 348 -11.11 -3.35 -5.53
CA ILE A 348 -10.07 -3.81 -6.47
C ILE A 348 -10.43 -3.41 -7.91
N SER A 349 -11.67 -3.65 -8.35
CA SER A 349 -12.14 -3.22 -9.68
C SER A 349 -11.99 -1.72 -9.90
N ALA A 350 -12.35 -0.89 -8.92
CA ALA A 350 -12.20 0.57 -9.04
C ALA A 350 -10.73 1.01 -9.22
N ILE A 351 -9.79 0.37 -8.51
CA ILE A 351 -8.35 0.62 -8.68
C ILE A 351 -7.89 0.19 -10.09
N MET A 352 -8.35 -0.96 -10.57
CA MET A 352 -8.01 -1.48 -11.90
C MET A 352 -8.61 -0.62 -13.02
N GLU A 353 -9.85 -0.14 -12.87
CA GLU A 353 -10.50 0.79 -13.80
C GLU A 353 -9.74 2.12 -13.88
N GLY A 354 -9.33 2.66 -12.73
CA GLY A 354 -8.48 3.86 -12.67
C GLY A 354 -7.13 3.66 -13.36
N THR A 355 -6.49 2.51 -13.11
CA THR A 355 -5.24 2.12 -13.79
C THR A 355 -5.43 2.04 -15.30
N LEU A 356 -6.49 1.37 -15.76
CA LEU A 356 -6.80 1.24 -17.19
C LEU A 356 -7.02 2.61 -17.86
N LEU A 357 -7.67 3.54 -17.17
CA LEU A 357 -7.85 4.90 -17.67
C LEU A 357 -6.50 5.61 -17.85
N ILE A 358 -5.60 5.50 -16.89
CA ILE A 358 -4.26 6.09 -16.94
C ILE A 358 -3.46 5.48 -18.10
N VAL A 359 -3.40 4.15 -18.18
CA VAL A 359 -2.70 3.40 -19.23
C VAL A 359 -3.22 3.77 -20.61
N ARG A 360 -4.54 3.84 -20.82
CA ARG A 360 -5.13 4.25 -22.10
C ARG A 360 -4.75 5.68 -22.48
N ASN A 361 -4.76 6.61 -21.53
CA ASN A 361 -4.39 7.99 -21.83
C ASN A 361 -2.92 8.13 -22.22
N VAL A 362 -2.01 7.44 -21.54
CA VAL A 362 -0.58 7.50 -21.85
C VAL A 362 -0.29 6.74 -23.15
N HIS A 363 -0.69 5.48 -23.26
CA HIS A 363 -0.28 4.61 -24.35
C HIS A 363 -1.05 4.83 -25.65
N VAL A 364 -2.38 5.02 -25.56
CA VAL A 364 -3.24 5.11 -26.75
C VAL A 364 -3.43 6.56 -27.16
N ASN A 365 -3.79 7.42 -26.21
CA ASN A 365 -4.09 8.83 -26.52
C ASN A 365 -2.84 9.70 -26.58
N SER A 366 -1.66 9.16 -26.23
CA SER A 366 -0.40 9.92 -26.17
C SER A 366 -0.57 11.20 -25.35
N SER A 367 -1.11 11.08 -24.14
CA SER A 367 -1.41 12.21 -23.26
C SER A 367 -0.70 12.05 -21.93
N HIS A 368 -0.20 13.18 -21.41
CA HIS A 368 0.24 13.28 -20.03
C HIS A 368 -0.92 13.10 -19.06
N VAL A 369 -0.61 12.59 -17.87
CA VAL A 369 -1.56 12.36 -16.78
C VAL A 369 -0.94 12.79 -15.46
N LEU A 370 -1.68 13.61 -14.70
CA LEU A 370 -1.37 13.94 -13.32
C LEU A 370 -2.29 13.14 -12.40
N ILE A 371 -1.71 12.37 -11.48
CA ILE A 371 -2.43 11.57 -10.50
C ILE A 371 -2.22 12.12 -9.09
N HIS A 372 -3.32 12.38 -8.40
CA HIS A 372 -3.29 12.71 -6.99
C HIS A 372 -4.52 12.18 -6.27
N CYS A 373 -4.39 11.99 -4.97
CA CYS A 373 -5.50 11.79 -4.06
C CYS A 373 -5.51 12.96 -3.07
N SER A 374 -5.86 12.72 -1.80
CA SER A 374 -5.78 13.76 -0.76
C SER A 374 -4.32 14.10 -0.42
N ASP A 375 -3.58 13.14 0.14
CA ASP A 375 -2.19 13.35 0.58
C ASP A 375 -1.13 12.81 -0.41
N GLY A 376 -1.56 12.09 -1.46
CA GLY A 376 -0.67 11.67 -2.55
C GLY A 376 0.16 10.40 -2.30
N TRP A 377 -0.05 9.71 -1.17
CA TRP A 377 0.79 8.57 -0.75
C TRP A 377 0.09 7.19 -0.74
N ASP A 378 -1.25 7.12 -0.79
CA ASP A 378 -2.00 5.84 -0.78
C ASP A 378 -2.44 5.44 -2.20
N ARG A 379 -3.63 5.91 -2.59
CA ARG A 379 -4.26 5.66 -3.89
C ARG A 379 -3.39 6.12 -5.06
N THR A 380 -2.65 7.21 -4.87
CA THR A 380 -1.69 7.69 -5.88
C THR A 380 -0.55 6.69 -6.10
N ALA A 381 -0.01 6.08 -5.03
CA ALA A 381 1.03 5.06 -5.17
C ALA A 381 0.49 3.80 -5.87
N GLN A 382 -0.73 3.38 -5.50
CA GLN A 382 -1.43 2.27 -6.17
C GLN A 382 -1.56 2.52 -7.68
N LEU A 383 -2.16 3.65 -8.07
CA LEU A 383 -2.40 3.99 -9.47
C LEU A 383 -1.11 4.22 -10.27
N SER A 384 -0.13 4.89 -9.67
CA SER A 384 1.19 5.14 -10.27
C SER A 384 1.90 3.82 -10.60
N SER A 385 2.02 2.95 -9.59
CA SER A 385 2.80 1.72 -9.71
C SER A 385 2.13 0.69 -10.61
N LEU A 386 0.80 0.52 -10.51
CA LEU A 386 0.05 -0.37 -11.38
C LEU A 386 0.12 0.06 -12.85
N SER A 387 0.00 1.37 -13.12
CA SER A 387 0.08 1.88 -14.49
C SER A 387 1.47 1.65 -15.09
N GLN A 388 2.52 1.87 -14.31
CA GLN A 388 3.90 1.58 -14.72
C GLN A 388 4.13 0.09 -14.96
N LEU A 389 3.55 -0.80 -14.14
CA LEU A 389 3.63 -2.25 -14.33
C LEU A 389 2.99 -2.69 -15.66
N CYS A 390 1.90 -2.03 -16.08
CA CYS A 390 1.25 -2.26 -17.37
C CYS A 390 2.07 -1.72 -18.55
N LEU A 391 2.66 -0.54 -18.40
CA LEU A 391 3.33 0.19 -19.49
C LEU A 391 4.77 -0.23 -19.74
N ASP A 392 5.52 -0.58 -18.68
CA ASP A 392 6.95 -0.87 -18.77
C ASP A 392 7.24 -2.35 -18.43
N PRO A 393 7.71 -3.16 -19.39
CA PRO A 393 8.10 -4.54 -19.16
C PRO A 393 9.20 -4.71 -18.09
N TYR A 394 10.06 -3.70 -17.88
CA TYR A 394 11.12 -3.77 -16.86
C TYR A 394 10.54 -4.05 -15.48
N TYR A 395 9.46 -3.37 -15.10
CA TYR A 395 8.82 -3.53 -13.80
C TYR A 395 8.14 -4.89 -13.59
N ARG A 396 7.99 -5.69 -14.64
CA ARG A 396 7.50 -7.08 -14.56
C ARG A 396 8.61 -8.10 -14.34
N THR A 397 9.88 -7.68 -14.31
CA THR A 397 10.99 -8.52 -13.83
C THR A 397 11.07 -8.48 -12.31
N VAL A 398 11.65 -9.51 -11.67
CA VAL A 398 11.85 -9.52 -10.19
C VAL A 398 12.59 -8.27 -9.72
N ARG A 399 13.69 -7.93 -10.40
CA ARG A 399 14.51 -6.76 -10.08
C ARG A 399 13.74 -5.44 -10.30
N GLY A 400 13.03 -5.33 -11.42
CA GLY A 400 12.25 -4.14 -11.72
C GLY A 400 11.10 -3.95 -10.73
N PHE A 401 10.40 -5.02 -10.35
CA PHE A 401 9.34 -4.93 -9.35
C PHE A 401 9.87 -4.45 -7.99
N GLN A 402 11.00 -4.97 -7.54
CA GLN A 402 11.66 -4.47 -6.32
C GLN A 402 12.01 -2.98 -6.43
N VAL A 403 12.55 -2.53 -7.58
CA VAL A 403 12.81 -1.11 -7.85
C VAL A 403 11.52 -0.28 -7.87
N LEU A 404 10.41 -0.82 -8.38
CA LEU A 404 9.10 -0.15 -8.37
C LEU A 404 8.60 0.07 -6.94
N VAL A 405 8.77 -0.91 -6.05
CA VAL A 405 8.41 -0.80 -4.62
C VAL A 405 9.31 0.23 -3.92
N GLU A 406 10.63 0.12 -4.06
CA GLU A 406 11.60 1.08 -3.51
C GLU A 406 11.30 2.51 -3.97
N LYS A 407 10.95 2.65 -5.24
CA LYS A 407 10.59 3.93 -5.84
C LYS A 407 9.22 4.40 -5.36
N ASP A 408 8.11 3.86 -5.89
CA ASP A 408 6.78 4.46 -5.77
C ASP A 408 6.13 4.34 -4.39
N TRP A 409 6.65 3.47 -3.52
CA TRP A 409 6.10 3.21 -2.19
C TRP A 409 7.04 3.71 -1.10
N LEU A 410 8.25 3.17 -1.01
CA LEU A 410 9.18 3.52 0.08
C LEU A 410 9.72 4.94 -0.06
N SER A 411 10.27 5.29 -1.23
CA SER A 411 10.84 6.63 -1.42
C SER A 411 9.77 7.72 -1.50
N PHE A 412 8.54 7.43 -1.92
CA PHE A 412 7.44 8.41 -1.92
C PHE A 412 6.66 8.46 -0.61
N GLY A 413 7.08 7.68 0.41
CA GLY A 413 6.59 7.79 1.78
C GLY A 413 5.16 7.29 1.95
N HIS A 414 4.82 6.14 1.36
CA HIS A 414 3.59 5.44 1.70
C HIS A 414 3.50 5.13 3.20
#